data_AF-K0JTS4-F1
#
_entry.id   AF-K0JTS4-F1
#
_cell.length_a   1.000
_cell.length_b   1.000
_cell.length_c   1.000
_cell.angle_alpha   90.00
_cell.angle_beta   90.00
_cell.angle_gamma   90.00
#
_symmetry.space_group_name_H-M   'P 1'
#
loop_
_entity.id
_entity.type
_entity.pdbx_description
1 polymer ?
#
loop_
_entity_poly.entity_id
_entity_poly.type
_entity_poly.pdbx_seq_one_letter_code
_entity_poly.pdbx_strand_id
1 'polypeptide(L)'
;MAHRSLPDRHRSTRSSTGRRCASCRSRDRSGRGGRSRLYDAVNNGRIEVDRLRNALAGMPLPRAADGRLVLAVDLPPWLRPDGATCPDRSFCHVYGRGKGEHRMIPGWPYSFVAALETGGTSWTALLDAARLPPGADVAAVTVAQMRGVVERLIAAGQWKQGDPEILVVRRRLRRAPHRPSAR
;
A
#
# COMPACT_ATOMS: atom_id res chain seq x y z
N MET A 1 -65.37 54.50 -8.11
CA MET A 1 -64.27 54.18 -7.17
C MET A 1 -62.97 54.10 -7.97
N ALA A 2 -61.97 54.93 -7.60
CA ALA A 2 -60.51 54.74 -7.64
C ALA A 2 -59.93 53.45 -8.30
N HIS A 3 -58.76 53.39 -8.94
CA HIS A 3 -57.59 54.28 -9.06
C HIS A 3 -56.59 53.61 -10.05
N ARG A 4 -55.81 54.46 -10.76
CA ARG A 4 -54.37 54.36 -11.11
C ARG A 4 -53.78 53.28 -12.04
N SER A 5 -53.06 53.82 -13.03
CA SER A 5 -51.96 53.31 -13.86
C SER A 5 -50.72 52.80 -13.09
N LEU A 6 -49.92 51.90 -13.72
CA LEU A 6 -48.43 51.88 -13.85
C LEU A 6 -47.93 50.54 -14.51
N PRO A 7 -46.66 50.39 -14.94
CA PRO A 7 -46.32 50.09 -16.34
C PRO A 7 -45.56 48.76 -16.58
N ASP A 8 -45.20 48.58 -17.85
CA ASP A 8 -44.18 47.69 -18.40
C ASP A 8 -42.79 47.81 -17.73
N ARG A 9 -41.95 46.78 -17.95
CA ARG A 9 -40.53 46.55 -17.57
C ARG A 9 -40.30 45.63 -16.36
N HIS A 10 -39.83 44.42 -16.66
CA HIS A 10 -38.45 44.06 -16.31
C HIS A 10 -37.93 42.90 -17.17
N ARG A 11 -37.16 43.26 -18.21
CA ARG A 11 -36.08 42.42 -18.73
C ARG A 11 -35.12 42.17 -17.56
N SER A 12 -34.97 40.92 -17.15
CA SER A 12 -33.90 40.48 -16.24
C SER A 12 -33.08 39.40 -16.93
N THR A 13 -31.91 39.85 -17.33
CA THR A 13 -30.72 39.11 -17.73
C THR A 13 -30.37 38.01 -16.73
N ARG A 14 -30.38 36.74 -17.14
CA ARG A 14 -29.60 35.69 -16.46
C ARG A 14 -28.37 35.35 -17.30
N SER A 15 -27.33 36.09 -16.95
CA SER A 15 -25.91 35.77 -16.99
C SER A 15 -25.48 34.50 -17.73
N SER A 16 -24.79 34.75 -18.84
CA SER A 16 -23.66 33.96 -19.31
C SER A 16 -22.62 33.79 -18.19
N THR A 17 -22.80 32.78 -17.34
CA THR A 17 -21.69 32.25 -16.55
C THR A 17 -21.89 30.74 -16.49
N GLY A 18 -21.28 30.07 -17.47
CA GLY A 18 -21.13 28.62 -17.49
C GLY A 18 -20.34 28.16 -16.27
N ARG A 19 -21.04 27.87 -15.19
CA ARG A 19 -20.58 26.98 -14.12
C ARG A 19 -21.78 26.13 -13.70
N ARG A 20 -22.04 25.10 -14.50
CA ARG A 20 -22.86 23.98 -14.03
C ARG A 20 -22.00 23.21 -13.03
N CYS A 21 -22.41 23.20 -11.76
CA CYS A 21 -21.85 22.32 -10.74
C CYS A 21 -21.78 20.89 -11.28
N ALA A 22 -20.58 20.29 -11.22
CA ALA A 22 -20.34 18.92 -11.64
C ALA A 22 -21.07 17.87 -10.76
N SER A 23 -21.71 18.30 -9.65
CA SER A 23 -22.35 17.41 -8.68
C SER A 23 -23.74 16.89 -9.06
N CYS A 24 -24.34 17.31 -10.18
CA CYS A 24 -25.74 16.97 -10.50
C CYS A 24 -25.97 15.93 -11.61
N ARG A 25 -24.93 15.25 -12.13
CA ARG A 25 -25.13 14.18 -13.14
C ARG A 25 -24.72 12.80 -12.65
N SER A 26 -25.50 12.27 -11.71
CA SER A 26 -25.71 10.83 -11.59
C SER A 26 -27.09 10.57 -10.96
N ARG A 27 -28.15 10.79 -11.75
CA ARG A 27 -29.45 10.18 -11.47
C ARG A 27 -29.63 9.06 -12.47
N ASP A 28 -29.12 7.89 -12.12
CA ASP A 28 -29.81 6.67 -12.45
C ASP A 28 -30.06 5.92 -11.13
N ARG A 29 -31.33 5.67 -10.84
CA ARG A 29 -31.82 5.09 -9.59
C ARG A 29 -32.32 3.68 -9.91
N SER A 30 -31.43 2.70 -9.71
CA SER A 30 -31.81 1.32 -9.45
C SER A 30 -30.77 0.69 -8.53
N GLY A 31 -31.11 0.54 -7.25
CA GLY A 31 -30.52 -0.32 -6.20
C GLY A 31 -29.14 -1.01 -6.37
N ARG A 32 -28.10 -0.38 -6.91
CA ARG A 32 -26.74 -0.95 -7.06
C ARG A 32 -25.61 0.05 -6.73
N GLY A 33 -25.79 0.90 -5.72
CA GLY A 33 -24.96 2.11 -5.53
C GLY A 33 -23.80 2.05 -4.54
N GLY A 34 -23.51 0.90 -3.92
CA GLY A 34 -22.39 0.75 -2.97
C GLY A 34 -21.23 -0.06 -3.52
N ARG A 35 -21.52 -1.27 -4.01
CA ARG A 35 -20.50 -2.20 -4.54
C ARG A 35 -19.86 -1.73 -5.84
N SER A 36 -20.66 -1.15 -6.75
CA SER A 36 -20.15 -0.59 -8.02
C SER A 36 -19.12 0.51 -7.78
N ARG A 37 -19.42 1.46 -6.87
CA ARG A 37 -18.50 2.54 -6.50
C ARG A 37 -17.21 2.06 -5.85
N LEU A 38 -17.27 0.96 -5.08
CA LEU A 38 -16.07 0.34 -4.52
C LEU A 38 -15.18 -0.23 -5.63
N TYR A 39 -15.75 -0.98 -6.57
CA TYR A 39 -15.00 -1.51 -7.71
C TYR A 39 -14.48 -0.40 -8.62
N ASP A 40 -15.27 0.66 -8.85
CA ASP A 40 -14.85 1.83 -9.61
C ASP A 40 -13.66 2.53 -8.94
N ALA A 41 -13.69 2.66 -7.61
CA ALA A 41 -12.59 3.24 -6.84
C ALA A 41 -11.35 2.35 -6.81
N VAL A 42 -11.48 1.02 -6.77
CA VAL A 42 -10.33 0.09 -6.85
C VAL A 42 -9.72 0.08 -8.26
N ASN A 43 -10.55 0.11 -9.30
CA ASN A 43 -10.09 0.02 -10.69
C ASN A 43 -9.52 1.34 -11.22
N ASN A 44 -10.10 2.48 -10.81
CA ASN A 44 -9.73 3.80 -11.33
C ASN A 44 -9.11 4.73 -10.27
N GLY A 45 -9.08 4.31 -9.01
CA GLY A 45 -8.44 5.05 -7.94
C GLY A 45 -6.92 5.01 -8.07
N ARG A 46 -6.29 6.07 -7.56
CA ARG A 46 -4.84 6.14 -7.43
C ARG A 46 -4.49 6.24 -5.96
N ILE A 47 -3.43 5.55 -5.57
CA ILE A 47 -2.85 5.66 -4.23
C ILE A 47 -1.52 6.39 -4.39
N GLU A 48 -1.41 7.55 -3.74
CA GLU A 48 -0.14 8.25 -3.59
C GLU A 48 0.71 7.48 -2.56
N VAL A 49 1.43 6.47 -3.03
CA VAL A 49 2.12 5.48 -2.18
C VAL A 49 3.10 6.16 -1.23
N ASP A 50 3.85 7.15 -1.70
CA ASP A 50 4.84 7.84 -0.85
C ASP A 50 4.18 8.70 0.22
N ARG A 51 3.04 9.34 -0.11
CA ARG A 51 2.22 10.05 0.88
C ARG A 51 1.67 9.09 1.93
N LEU A 52 1.21 7.90 1.50
CA LEU A 52 0.74 6.86 2.41
C LEU A 52 1.87 6.38 3.34
N ARG A 53 3.07 6.10 2.80
CA ARG A 53 4.24 5.70 3.58
C ARG A 53 4.64 6.76 4.62
N ASN A 54 4.63 8.03 4.24
CA ASN A 54 4.90 9.13 5.16
C ASN A 54 3.85 9.21 6.28
N ALA A 55 2.57 9.04 5.93
CA ALA A 55 1.50 9.02 6.91
C ALA A 55 1.65 7.84 7.90
N LEU A 56 1.97 6.65 7.41
CA LEU A 56 2.21 5.46 8.24
C LEU A 56 3.40 5.66 9.19
N ALA A 57 4.49 6.27 8.72
CA ALA A 57 5.64 6.59 9.56
C ALA A 57 5.33 7.63 10.67
N GLY A 58 4.32 8.48 10.46
CA GLY A 58 3.85 9.46 11.44
C GLY A 58 2.89 8.91 12.50
N MET A 59 2.38 7.69 12.32
CA MET A 59 1.47 7.08 13.30
C MET A 59 2.22 6.64 14.57
N PRO A 60 1.55 6.47 15.71
CA PRO A 60 2.15 5.86 16.89
C PRO A 60 2.68 4.46 16.55
N LEU A 61 3.98 4.25 16.76
CA LEU A 61 4.64 2.97 16.47
C LEU A 61 4.90 2.19 17.75
N PRO A 62 4.76 0.85 17.68
CA PRO A 62 5.16 0.01 18.78
C PRO A 62 6.67 0.09 19.02
N ARG A 63 7.07 -0.08 20.28
CA ARG A 63 8.46 -0.09 20.72
C ARG A 63 8.74 -1.32 21.57
N ALA A 64 9.99 -1.75 21.58
CA ALA A 64 10.45 -2.78 22.48
C ALA A 64 10.41 -2.29 23.95
N ALA A 65 10.57 -3.21 24.91
CA ALA A 65 10.47 -2.91 26.35
C ALA A 65 11.52 -1.88 26.82
N ASP A 66 12.62 -1.75 26.08
CA ASP A 66 13.68 -0.76 26.29
C ASP A 66 13.51 0.52 25.47
N GLY A 67 12.35 0.70 24.83
CA GLY A 67 12.03 1.87 24.00
C GLY A 67 12.57 1.83 22.57
N ARG A 68 13.30 0.76 22.17
CA ARG A 68 13.85 0.62 20.81
C ARG A 68 12.75 0.43 19.76
N LEU A 69 12.96 0.98 18.56
CA LEU A 69 12.21 0.56 17.38
C LEU A 69 12.80 -0.75 16.86
N VAL A 70 11.95 -1.76 16.69
CA VAL A 70 12.32 -3.05 16.09
C VAL A 70 11.62 -3.17 14.75
N LEU A 71 12.39 -3.25 13.68
CA LEU A 71 11.88 -3.37 12.32
C LEU A 71 12.07 -4.80 11.81
N ALA A 72 10.99 -5.43 11.38
CA ALA A 72 11.01 -6.70 10.69
C ALA A 72 10.97 -6.51 9.18
N VAL A 73 11.80 -7.28 8.48
CA VAL A 73 11.72 -7.43 7.03
C VAL A 73 11.45 -8.88 6.67
N ASP A 74 10.38 -9.09 5.90
CA ASP A 74 10.06 -10.39 5.31
C ASP A 74 9.74 -10.27 3.82
N LEU A 75 9.93 -11.37 3.11
CA LEU A 75 9.64 -11.53 1.69
C LEU A 75 8.50 -12.53 1.43
N PRO A 76 7.25 -12.22 1.84
CA PRO A 76 6.13 -13.12 1.61
C PRO A 76 5.80 -13.21 0.12
N PRO A 77 5.41 -14.41 -0.34
CA PRO A 77 5.02 -14.61 -1.73
C PRO A 77 3.56 -14.20 -1.96
N TRP A 78 3.30 -13.39 -2.99
CA TRP A 78 1.95 -13.12 -3.47
C TRP A 78 1.60 -14.08 -4.62
N LEU A 79 1.01 -15.22 -4.28
CA LEU A 79 0.80 -16.31 -5.24
C LEU A 79 -0.32 -16.00 -6.23
N ARG A 80 -0.06 -16.36 -7.50
CA ARG A 80 -1.02 -16.29 -8.60
C ARG A 80 -0.81 -17.47 -9.55
N PRO A 81 -1.07 -18.72 -9.14
CA PRO A 81 -0.88 -19.88 -10.02
C PRO A 81 -1.69 -19.78 -11.31
N ASP A 82 -2.98 -19.43 -11.21
CA ASP A 82 -3.92 -19.43 -12.34
C ASP A 82 -3.90 -18.15 -13.19
N GLY A 83 -3.07 -17.16 -12.82
CA GLY A 83 -3.02 -15.86 -13.48
C GLY A 83 -2.16 -15.83 -14.74
N ALA A 84 -2.30 -16.79 -15.66
CA ALA A 84 -1.40 -16.98 -16.83
C ALA A 84 -1.00 -15.68 -17.55
N THR A 85 -1.98 -14.78 -17.73
CA THR A 85 -1.85 -13.51 -18.45
C THR A 85 -1.34 -12.35 -17.60
N CYS A 86 -1.14 -12.55 -16.30
CA CYS A 86 -0.67 -11.50 -15.41
C CYS A 86 0.82 -11.19 -15.66
N PRO A 87 1.19 -9.93 -15.95
CA PRO A 87 2.57 -9.55 -16.29
C PRO A 87 3.51 -9.61 -15.07
N ASP A 88 4.80 -9.69 -15.38
CA ASP A 88 5.95 -9.73 -14.46
C ASP A 88 5.79 -10.69 -13.27
N ARG A 89 5.06 -11.80 -13.43
CA ARG A 89 5.08 -12.87 -12.44
C ARG A 89 6.46 -13.53 -12.47
N SER A 90 7.01 -13.80 -11.30
CA SER A 90 8.20 -14.62 -11.13
C SER A 90 7.86 -15.84 -10.28
N PHE A 91 8.79 -16.79 -10.21
CA PHE A 91 8.62 -17.93 -9.32
C PHE A 91 8.89 -17.53 -7.88
N CYS A 92 7.87 -17.70 -7.03
CA CYS A 92 7.98 -17.50 -5.60
C CYS A 92 8.38 -18.81 -4.91
N HIS A 93 9.31 -18.73 -3.96
CA HIS A 93 9.65 -19.86 -3.11
C HIS A 93 8.56 -20.07 -2.06
N VAL A 94 7.98 -21.26 -2.03
CA VAL A 94 6.96 -21.66 -1.05
C VAL A 94 7.37 -22.97 -0.41
N TYR A 95 7.26 -23.04 0.91
CA TYR A 95 7.37 -24.30 1.64
C TYR A 95 6.04 -25.02 1.55
N GLY A 96 6.01 -26.22 0.96
CA GLY A 96 4.83 -27.07 1.00
C GLY A 96 4.46 -27.44 2.44
N ARG A 97 3.18 -27.71 2.70
CA ARG A 97 2.72 -28.26 3.99
C ARG A 97 3.16 -29.73 4.21
N GLY A 98 3.79 -30.38 3.21
CA GLY A 98 4.35 -31.74 3.27
C GLY A 98 5.88 -31.78 3.42
N LYS A 99 6.48 -32.98 3.46
CA LYS A 99 7.89 -33.31 3.78
C LYS A 99 8.96 -32.46 3.06
N GLY A 100 9.19 -31.23 3.50
CA GLY A 100 10.33 -30.41 3.07
C GLY A 100 10.35 -30.06 1.58
N GLU A 101 9.23 -30.18 0.87
CA GLU A 101 9.18 -29.88 -0.55
C GLU A 101 9.19 -28.38 -0.78
N HIS A 102 10.30 -27.90 -1.33
CA HIS A 102 10.42 -26.55 -1.87
C HIS A 102 9.67 -26.49 -3.20
N ARG A 103 8.55 -25.75 -3.23
CA ARG A 103 7.77 -25.55 -4.44
C ARG A 103 7.99 -24.13 -4.95
N MET A 104 8.26 -24.03 -6.25
CA MET A 104 8.28 -22.76 -6.96
C MET A 104 6.89 -22.54 -7.54
N ILE A 105 6.16 -21.54 -7.06
CA ILE A 105 4.79 -21.23 -7.52
C ILE A 105 4.79 -19.84 -8.17
N PRO A 106 4.22 -19.67 -9.38
CA PRO A 106 4.13 -18.36 -10.02
C PRO A 106 3.39 -17.34 -9.15
N GLY A 107 3.93 -16.13 -9.07
CA GLY A 107 3.37 -15.03 -8.28
C GLY A 107 4.23 -13.78 -8.36
N TRP A 108 4.06 -12.90 -7.38
CA TRP A 108 4.90 -11.72 -7.21
C TRP A 108 5.57 -11.76 -5.83
N PRO A 109 6.91 -11.71 -5.78
CA PRO A 109 7.60 -11.52 -4.52
C PRO A 109 7.48 -10.06 -4.08
N TYR A 110 7.22 -9.86 -2.80
CA TYR A 110 7.19 -8.54 -2.18
C TYR A 110 8.18 -8.50 -1.03
N SER A 111 8.73 -7.32 -0.75
CA SER A 111 9.50 -7.01 0.45
C SER A 111 8.63 -6.13 1.36
N PHE A 112 8.31 -6.62 2.56
CA PHE A 112 7.51 -5.91 3.54
C PHE A 112 8.35 -5.49 4.73
N VAL A 113 8.04 -4.31 5.26
CA VAL A 113 8.69 -3.72 6.43
C VAL A 113 7.63 -3.41 7.46
N ALA A 114 7.79 -3.91 8.68
CA ALA A 114 6.87 -3.63 9.77
C ALA A 114 7.63 -3.28 11.05
N ALA A 115 7.07 -2.39 11.86
CA ALA A 115 7.50 -2.21 13.23
C ALA A 115 6.84 -3.28 14.13
N LEU A 116 7.65 -3.91 14.98
CA LEU A 116 7.24 -4.96 15.90
C LEU A 116 7.03 -4.41 17.31
N GLU A 117 6.04 -4.97 18.01
CA GLU A 117 5.87 -4.79 19.45
C GLU A 117 6.53 -5.92 20.24
N THR A 118 6.76 -5.68 21.53
CA THR A 118 7.08 -6.78 22.45
C THR A 118 5.85 -7.64 22.69
N GLY A 119 6.00 -8.95 22.52
CA GLY A 119 4.96 -9.93 22.84
C GLY A 119 4.72 -10.93 21.73
N GLY A 120 3.86 -11.90 22.00
CA GLY A 120 3.46 -12.94 21.05
C GLY A 120 2.17 -12.60 20.31
N THR A 121 1.96 -11.34 19.92
CA THR A 121 0.75 -10.95 19.19
C THR A 121 0.96 -11.14 17.68
N SER A 122 -0.14 -11.24 16.95
CA SER A 122 -0.13 -11.27 15.48
C SER A 122 -0.21 -9.88 14.85
N TRP A 123 -0.25 -8.81 15.67
CA TRP A 123 -0.40 -7.45 15.18
C TRP A 123 0.97 -6.84 14.88
N THR A 124 1.11 -6.21 13.71
CA THR A 124 2.34 -5.50 13.32
C THR A 124 1.98 -4.21 12.61
N ALA A 125 2.77 -3.16 12.83
CA ALA A 125 2.56 -1.87 12.17
C ALA A 125 3.33 -1.84 10.85
N LEU A 126 2.63 -2.04 9.73
CA LEU A 126 3.25 -2.05 8.41
C LEU A 126 3.69 -0.64 8.00
N LEU A 127 4.95 -0.50 7.61
CA LEU A 127 5.58 0.77 7.23
C LEU A 127 5.83 0.88 5.72
N ASP A 128 6.15 -0.24 5.07
CA ASP A 128 6.42 -0.25 3.64
C ASP A 128 6.18 -1.63 3.01
N ALA A 129 5.82 -1.62 1.73
CA ALA A 129 5.74 -2.78 0.86
C ALA A 129 6.32 -2.41 -0.52
N ALA A 130 7.22 -3.25 -1.04
CA ALA A 130 7.83 -3.07 -2.34
C ALA A 130 7.70 -4.35 -3.16
N ARG A 131 7.12 -4.25 -4.37
CA ARG A 131 7.11 -5.35 -5.34
C ARG A 131 8.52 -5.55 -5.87
N LEU A 132 9.00 -6.79 -5.88
CA LEU A 132 10.28 -7.14 -6.47
C LEU A 132 10.07 -7.45 -7.96
N PRO A 133 10.68 -6.70 -8.89
CA PRO A 133 10.59 -7.03 -10.31
C PRO A 133 11.33 -8.35 -10.60
N PRO A 134 10.99 -9.03 -11.70
CA PRO A 134 11.73 -10.22 -12.14
C PRO A 134 13.22 -9.91 -12.28
N GLY A 135 14.07 -10.78 -11.72
CA GLY A 135 15.53 -10.61 -11.77
C GLY A 135 16.12 -9.56 -10.81
N ALA A 136 15.30 -8.91 -9.98
CA ALA A 136 15.79 -7.95 -9.01
C ALA A 136 16.77 -8.58 -8.01
N ASP A 137 17.82 -7.84 -7.68
CA ASP A 137 18.61 -8.15 -6.49
C ASP A 137 17.81 -7.79 -5.23
N VAL A 138 17.34 -8.83 -4.57
CA VAL A 138 16.60 -8.76 -3.32
C VAL A 138 17.34 -7.94 -2.27
N ALA A 139 18.67 -8.11 -2.13
CA ALA A 139 19.43 -7.41 -1.11
C ALA A 139 19.47 -5.90 -1.41
N ALA A 140 19.75 -5.53 -2.65
CA ALA A 140 19.77 -4.13 -3.07
C ALA A 140 18.41 -3.45 -2.85
N VAL A 141 17.31 -4.10 -3.26
CA VAL A 141 15.96 -3.55 -3.07
C VAL A 141 15.62 -3.40 -1.59
N THR A 142 15.87 -4.43 -0.77
CA THR A 142 15.60 -4.36 0.67
C THR A 142 16.45 -3.28 1.35
N VAL A 143 17.72 -3.11 0.99
CA VAL A 143 18.58 -2.06 1.57
C VAL A 143 18.07 -0.67 1.20
N ALA A 144 17.71 -0.44 -0.07
CA ALA A 144 17.13 0.83 -0.50
C ALA A 144 15.80 1.12 0.22
N GLN A 145 14.95 0.10 0.37
CA GLN A 145 13.71 0.20 1.11
C GLN A 145 13.93 0.54 2.59
N MET A 146 14.88 -0.13 3.26
CA MET A 146 15.26 0.15 4.66
C MET A 146 15.72 1.59 4.84
N ARG A 147 16.59 2.09 3.96
CA ARG A 147 17.05 3.48 4.02
C ARG A 147 15.88 4.46 3.94
N GLY A 148 15.00 4.27 2.97
CA GLY A 148 13.81 5.13 2.83
C GLY A 148 12.87 5.05 4.04
N VAL A 149 12.69 3.88 4.66
CA VAL A 149 11.88 3.75 5.89
C VAL A 149 12.53 4.51 7.05
N VAL A 150 13.83 4.31 7.28
CA VAL A 150 14.55 4.98 8.38
C VAL A 150 14.52 6.50 8.20
N GLU A 151 14.77 7.00 6.99
CA GLU A 151 14.69 8.43 6.69
C GLU A 151 13.30 9.02 7.00
N ARG A 152 12.22 8.31 6.64
CA ARG A 152 10.85 8.73 6.96
C ARG A 152 10.57 8.71 8.46
N LEU A 153 11.06 7.71 9.18
CA LEU A 153 10.91 7.63 10.64
C LEU A 153 11.61 8.79 11.35
N ILE A 154 12.83 9.15 10.90
CA ILE A 154 13.57 10.31 11.40
C ILE A 154 12.80 11.59 11.09
N ALA A 155 12.35 11.77 9.85
CA ALA A 155 11.58 12.95 9.44
C ALA A 155 10.25 13.09 10.21
N ALA A 156 9.61 11.98 10.56
CA ALA A 156 8.42 11.94 11.40
C ALA A 156 8.71 12.12 12.91
N GLY A 157 9.98 12.25 13.30
CA GLY A 157 10.39 12.42 14.69
C GLY A 157 10.28 11.15 15.54
N GLN A 158 10.13 9.98 14.92
CA GLN A 158 10.05 8.68 15.60
C GLN A 158 11.41 8.22 16.13
N TRP A 159 12.50 8.76 15.60
CA TRP A 159 13.85 8.51 16.09
C TRP A 159 14.67 9.80 16.00
N LYS A 160 15.43 10.09 17.03
CA LYS A 160 16.32 11.25 17.15
C LYS A 160 17.70 10.82 17.63
N GLN A 161 18.70 11.66 17.39
CA GLN A 161 20.04 11.43 17.93
C GLN A 161 19.97 11.34 19.47
N GLY A 162 20.53 10.26 20.03
CA GLY A 162 20.44 9.95 21.45
C GLY A 162 19.37 8.91 21.79
N ASP A 163 18.44 8.62 20.88
CA ASP A 163 17.55 7.46 21.02
C ASP A 163 18.33 6.16 20.80
N PRO A 164 17.87 5.05 21.41
CA PRO A 164 18.43 3.73 21.16
C PRO A 164 18.47 3.37 19.66
N GLU A 165 19.49 2.61 19.24
CA GLU A 165 19.61 2.16 17.84
C GLU A 165 18.40 1.33 17.39
N ILE A 166 17.99 1.53 16.14
CA ILE A 166 16.92 0.76 15.50
C ILE A 166 17.43 -0.66 15.24
N LEU A 167 16.76 -1.66 15.80
CA LEU A 167 17.06 -3.07 15.57
C LEU A 167 16.34 -3.55 14.30
N VAL A 168 17.09 -4.08 13.33
CA VAL A 168 16.50 -4.70 12.12
C VAL A 168 16.60 -6.21 12.21
N VAL A 169 15.46 -6.88 12.14
CA VAL A 169 15.33 -8.33 12.11
C VAL A 169 14.88 -8.76 10.73
N ARG A 170 15.62 -9.67 10.08
CA ARG A 170 15.22 -10.23 8.79
C ARG A 170 14.92 -11.70 8.92
N ARG A 171 13.81 -12.15 8.32
CA ARG A 171 13.55 -13.58 8.20
C ARG A 171 14.63 -14.24 7.35
N ARG A 172 15.28 -15.27 7.90
CA ARG A 172 16.22 -16.10 7.15
C ARG A 172 15.45 -16.95 6.14
N LEU A 173 15.53 -16.60 4.86
CA LEU A 173 15.22 -17.55 3.78
C LEU A 173 16.29 -18.65 3.80
N ARG A 174 15.91 -19.90 4.12
CA ARG A 174 16.83 -21.03 3.92
C ARG A 174 17.01 -21.23 2.42
N ARG A 175 18.25 -21.10 1.93
CA ARG A 175 18.59 -21.36 0.53
C ARG A 175 18.28 -22.82 0.22
N ALA A 176 17.52 -23.10 -0.84
CA ALA A 176 17.36 -24.47 -1.31
C ALA A 176 18.74 -25.01 -1.73
N PRO A 177 19.08 -26.28 -1.42
CA PRO A 177 20.32 -26.87 -1.91
C PRO A 177 20.30 -26.88 -3.44
N HIS A 178 21.38 -26.39 -4.05
CA HIS A 178 21.58 -26.49 -5.48
C HIS A 178 21.72 -27.98 -5.82
N ARG A 179 20.69 -28.59 -6.43
CA ARG A 179 20.87 -29.88 -7.10
C ARG A 179 21.62 -29.61 -8.41
N PRO A 180 22.82 -30.18 -8.63
CA PRO A 180 23.40 -30.17 -9.96
C PRO A 180 22.49 -30.98 -10.89
N SER A 181 22.27 -30.48 -12.10
CA SER A 181 21.57 -31.19 -13.17
C SER A 181 22.29 -32.52 -13.42
N ALA A 182 21.57 -33.63 -13.26
CA ALA A 182 22.05 -34.92 -13.72
C ALA A 182 22.27 -34.84 -15.25
N ARG A 183 23.49 -35.17 -15.68
CA ARG A 183 23.80 -35.45 -17.08
C ARG A 183 23.20 -36.79 -17.49
#